data_AF-A0A914DU76-F1
#
_entry.id   AF-A0A914DU76-F1
#
_cell.length_a   1.000
_cell.length_b   1.000
_cell.length_c   1.000
_cell.angle_alpha   90.00
_cell.angle_beta   90.00
_cell.angle_gamma   90.00
#
_symmetry.space_group_name_H-M   'P 1'
#
loop_
_entity.id
_entity.type
_entity.pdbx_description
1 polymer ?
#
loop_
_entity_poly.entity_id
_entity_poly.type
_entity_poly.pdbx_seq_one_letter_code
_entity_poly.pdbx_strand_id
1 'polypeptide(L)'
;MRGDVVQGISNTKNLQLSPDTTIPCSNDINVIPTSSPSTSSSTSLLSPDMLDNPFQYPTLHRLLQGIRTYLNDTRYAMHYGYYMDKNNMPYFFSELENPEELVQLCSPLIDRCRELINKFVKYDIREVDIASLAYIIFSLECEKLSLHTDVIENQKNIVFGEMHANYVKNFGYEQGGVKFANVLCLLHDIMDLTNHIVESLAIGKIFVPEFLDVWDEMS
;
A
#
# COMPACT_ATOMS: atom_id res chain seq x y z
N MET A 1 -34.39 6.20 17.99
CA MET A 1 -35.03 5.45 16.90
C MET A 1 -33.93 4.67 16.20
N ARG A 2 -34.00 3.34 16.24
CA ARG A 2 -32.99 2.43 15.66
C ARG A 2 -33.16 2.40 14.15
N GLY A 3 -32.10 2.72 13.40
CA GLY A 3 -32.06 2.61 11.95
C GLY A 3 -31.56 1.23 11.52
N ASP A 4 -32.26 0.63 10.57
CA ASP A 4 -32.03 -0.71 10.05
C ASP A 4 -30.70 -0.84 9.30
N VAL A 5 -29.94 -1.88 9.66
CA VAL A 5 -28.71 -2.29 8.98
C VAL A 5 -29.08 -3.20 7.81
N VAL A 6 -28.88 -2.71 6.59
CA VAL A 6 -29.08 -3.50 5.36
C VAL A 6 -27.79 -4.28 5.06
N GLN A 7 -27.84 -5.61 5.24
CA GLN A 7 -26.77 -6.52 4.82
C GLN A 7 -26.91 -6.87 3.33
N GLY A 8 -25.90 -6.53 2.54
CA GLY A 8 -25.79 -6.93 1.14
C GLY A 8 -25.10 -8.30 1.00
N ILE A 9 -25.81 -9.26 0.41
CA ILE A 9 -25.30 -10.60 0.08
C ILE A 9 -24.65 -10.56 -1.31
N SER A 10 -23.35 -10.84 -1.38
CA SER A 10 -22.62 -10.96 -2.65
C SER A 10 -22.37 -12.44 -3.00
N ASN A 11 -22.96 -12.88 -4.11
CA ASN A 11 -22.76 -14.19 -4.73
C ASN A 11 -21.34 -14.33 -5.31
N THR A 12 -20.54 -15.26 -4.80
CA THR A 12 -19.26 -15.66 -5.39
C THR A 12 -19.48 -16.75 -6.45
N LYS A 13 -19.15 -16.44 -7.72
CA LYS A 13 -19.03 -17.43 -8.79
C LYS A 13 -17.63 -18.03 -8.77
N ASN A 14 -17.57 -19.35 -8.63
CA ASN A 14 -16.36 -20.17 -8.75
C ASN A 14 -15.73 -20.06 -10.15
N LEU A 15 -14.46 -19.71 -10.22
CA LEU A 15 -13.60 -19.88 -11.39
C LEU A 15 -12.70 -21.10 -11.15
N GLN A 16 -12.96 -22.18 -11.88
CA GLN A 16 -12.10 -23.36 -11.96
C GLN A 16 -10.87 -23.02 -12.81
N LEU A 17 -9.67 -23.20 -12.24
CA LEU A 17 -8.40 -23.21 -12.96
C LEU A 17 -8.00 -24.67 -13.25
N SER A 18 -7.75 -24.98 -14.52
CA SER A 18 -7.13 -26.24 -14.95
C SER A 18 -5.59 -26.18 -14.84
N PRO A 19 -4.91 -27.33 -14.63
CA PRO A 19 -3.49 -27.36 -14.30
C PRO A 19 -2.57 -27.57 -15.52
N ASP A 20 -1.30 -27.24 -15.28
CA ASP A 20 -0.07 -27.75 -15.89
C ASP A 20 0.33 -27.30 -17.31
N THR A 21 1.41 -26.52 -17.36
CA THR A 21 2.45 -26.69 -18.37
C THR A 21 3.82 -26.39 -17.76
N THR A 22 4.58 -27.45 -17.53
CA THR A 22 5.99 -27.46 -17.10
C THR A 22 6.89 -26.99 -18.25
N ILE A 23 7.78 -26.04 -17.98
CA ILE A 23 8.87 -25.64 -18.90
C ILE A 23 10.21 -25.88 -18.18
N PRO A 24 11.18 -26.57 -18.80
CA PRO A 24 12.48 -26.85 -18.19
C PRO A 24 13.43 -25.65 -18.34
N CYS A 25 13.98 -25.17 -17.22
CA CYS A 25 15.10 -24.21 -17.21
C CYS A 25 16.42 -24.96 -17.41
N SER A 26 17.14 -24.63 -18.48
CA SER A 26 18.51 -25.09 -18.73
C SER A 26 19.47 -24.16 -17.98
N ASN A 27 20.25 -24.73 -17.07
CA ASN A 27 21.37 -24.09 -16.40
C ASN A 27 22.52 -23.93 -17.39
N ASP A 28 23.05 -22.71 -17.56
CA ASP A 28 24.46 -22.46 -17.90
C ASP A 28 24.72 -20.93 -17.87
N ILE A 29 25.21 -20.42 -16.74
CA ILE A 29 25.85 -19.10 -16.70
C ILE A 29 27.18 -19.21 -15.95
N ASN A 30 28.25 -18.97 -16.71
CA ASN A 30 29.64 -18.87 -16.27
C ASN A 30 29.84 -17.71 -15.28
N VAL A 31 30.50 -18.03 -14.16
CA VAL A 31 30.92 -17.07 -13.13
C VAL A 31 32.20 -16.35 -13.58
N ILE A 32 32.15 -15.02 -13.69
CA ILE A 32 33.32 -14.15 -13.83
C ILE A 32 33.53 -13.42 -12.49
N PRO A 33 34.73 -13.46 -11.88
CA PRO A 33 34.98 -12.76 -10.63
C PRO A 33 35.25 -11.28 -10.90
N THR A 34 34.49 -10.39 -10.26
CA THR A 34 34.77 -8.95 -10.26
C THR A 34 35.08 -8.47 -8.85
N SER A 35 36.16 -7.70 -8.79
CA SER A 35 36.85 -7.16 -7.63
C SER A 35 35.99 -6.22 -6.78
N SER A 36 36.19 -6.29 -5.47
CA SER A 36 35.57 -5.46 -4.44
C SER A 36 35.84 -3.96 -4.63
N PRO A 37 34.82 -3.09 -4.55
CA PRO A 37 35.02 -1.67 -4.34
C PRO A 37 35.05 -1.35 -2.84
N SER A 38 36.02 -0.51 -2.48
CA SER A 38 36.20 0.15 -1.19
C SER A 38 34.93 0.87 -0.70
N THR A 39 34.54 0.59 0.54
CA THR A 39 33.46 1.28 1.26
C THR A 39 33.83 2.74 1.51
N SER A 40 33.25 3.64 0.71
CA SER A 40 33.17 5.06 1.03
C SER A 40 31.93 5.27 1.92
N SER A 41 32.18 5.89 3.07
CA SER A 41 31.18 6.27 4.06
C SER A 41 30.16 7.24 3.45
N SER A 42 28.97 6.72 3.16
CA SER A 42 27.82 7.50 2.75
C SER A 42 27.09 7.97 4.00
N THR A 43 27.18 9.25 4.33
CA THR A 43 26.34 9.88 5.35
C THR A 43 24.88 9.82 4.89
N SER A 44 24.09 8.92 5.48
CA SER A 44 22.66 8.84 5.27
C SER A 44 21.98 10.07 5.86
N LEU A 45 21.34 10.87 5.00
CA LEU A 45 20.61 12.09 5.34
C LEU A 45 19.21 11.82 5.95
N LEU A 46 18.99 10.62 6.49
CA LEU A 46 17.74 10.21 7.11
C LEU A 46 18.06 9.56 8.46
N SER A 47 17.51 10.13 9.52
CA SER A 47 17.69 9.68 10.90
C SER A 47 17.16 8.26 11.07
N PRO A 48 17.90 7.36 11.74
CA PRO A 48 17.46 5.99 12.04
C PRO A 48 16.24 5.89 12.99
N ASP A 49 15.71 6.99 13.51
CA ASP A 49 14.66 6.96 14.54
C ASP A 49 13.23 6.91 13.98
N MET A 50 13.03 6.76 12.67
CA MET A 50 11.70 6.47 12.06
C MET A 50 11.46 4.98 11.78
N LEU A 51 12.29 4.11 12.36
CA LEU A 51 12.38 2.68 12.01
C LEU A 51 11.29 1.76 12.57
N ASP A 52 10.35 2.28 13.34
CA ASP A 52 9.17 1.54 13.81
C ASP A 52 7.90 2.20 13.26
N ASN A 53 7.68 2.12 11.95
CA ASN A 53 6.44 2.62 11.36
C ASN A 53 5.45 1.46 11.11
N PRO A 54 4.70 1.01 12.12
CA PRO A 54 3.73 -0.07 11.96
C PRO A 54 2.60 0.29 11.00
N PHE A 55 2.51 1.55 10.52
CA PHE A 55 1.41 2.05 9.72
C PHE A 55 1.52 1.75 8.22
N GLN A 56 2.67 1.32 7.68
CA GLN A 56 2.80 1.00 6.25
C GLN A 56 1.86 -0.14 5.82
N TYR A 57 1.78 -1.19 6.61
CA TYR A 57 0.94 -2.35 6.34
C TYR A 57 -0.57 -2.09 6.52
N PRO A 58 -1.02 -1.49 7.65
CA PRO A 58 -2.41 -1.05 7.81
C PRO A 58 -2.82 -0.04 6.75
N THR A 59 -1.96 0.92 6.39
CA THR A 59 -2.26 1.91 5.32
C THR A 59 -2.48 1.20 4.00
N LEU A 60 -1.58 0.29 3.61
CA LEU A 60 -1.76 -0.51 2.41
C LEU A 60 -3.04 -1.33 2.50
N HIS A 61 -3.25 -2.12 3.55
CA HIS A 61 -4.44 -2.94 3.74
C HIS A 61 -5.74 -2.12 3.61
N ARG A 62 -5.81 -0.93 4.22
CA ARG A 62 -6.98 -0.05 4.14
C ARG A 62 -7.16 0.56 2.76
N LEU A 63 -6.09 0.96 2.09
CA LEU A 63 -6.15 1.39 0.68
C LEU A 63 -6.71 0.26 -0.19
N LEU A 64 -6.27 -0.98 0.02
CA LEU A 64 -6.75 -2.15 -0.70
C LEU A 64 -8.23 -2.45 -0.42
N GLN A 65 -8.66 -2.29 0.83
CA GLN A 65 -10.07 -2.42 1.18
C GLN A 65 -10.92 -1.31 0.54
N GLY A 66 -10.41 -0.08 0.46
CA GLY A 66 -11.03 1.01 -0.27
C GLY A 66 -11.18 0.72 -1.77
N ILE A 67 -10.12 0.21 -2.41
CA ILE A 67 -10.12 -0.16 -3.84
C ILE A 67 -11.14 -1.27 -4.13
N ARG A 68 -11.16 -2.32 -3.30
CA ARG A 68 -12.06 -3.48 -3.47
C ARG A 68 -13.52 -3.12 -3.37
N THR A 69 -13.84 -2.19 -2.46
CA THR A 69 -15.23 -1.97 -2.08
C THR A 69 -15.89 -0.88 -2.93
N TYR A 70 -15.12 0.10 -3.44
CA TYR A 70 -15.71 1.39 -3.84
C TYR A 70 -15.02 2.13 -4.99
N LEU A 71 -14.90 1.50 -6.17
CA LEU A 71 -14.40 2.19 -7.38
C LEU A 71 -15.23 3.43 -7.76
N ASN A 72 -16.51 3.49 -7.38
CA ASN A 72 -17.45 4.58 -7.74
C ASN A 72 -17.98 5.36 -6.54
N ASP A 73 -17.55 5.06 -5.33
CA ASP A 73 -18.14 5.62 -4.10
C ASP A 73 -17.08 6.45 -3.38
N THR A 74 -17.44 7.66 -2.97
CA THR A 74 -16.55 8.65 -2.34
C THR A 74 -16.24 8.34 -0.89
N ARG A 75 -16.89 7.32 -0.32
CA ARG A 75 -16.72 6.90 1.07
C ARG A 75 -15.45 6.08 1.25
N TYR A 76 -14.72 6.39 2.30
CA TYR A 76 -13.59 5.61 2.80
C TYR A 76 -14.11 4.54 3.76
N ALA A 77 -13.81 3.28 3.47
CA ALA A 77 -14.18 2.16 4.34
C ALA A 77 -13.20 2.09 5.51
N MET A 78 -13.73 2.26 6.72
CA MET A 78 -12.99 2.09 7.96
C MET A 78 -13.08 0.63 8.43
N HIS A 79 -12.33 0.26 9.45
CA HIS A 79 -12.49 -1.05 10.09
C HIS A 79 -13.92 -1.22 10.62
N TYR A 80 -14.39 -2.47 10.71
CA TYR A 80 -15.72 -2.85 11.23
C TYR A 80 -16.93 -2.36 10.42
N GLY A 81 -16.75 -1.97 9.16
CA GLY A 81 -17.86 -1.62 8.27
C GLY A 81 -18.40 -0.20 8.46
N TYR A 82 -17.68 0.63 9.22
CA TYR A 82 -17.93 2.08 9.26
C TYR A 82 -17.44 2.75 7.99
N TYR A 83 -18.04 3.88 7.65
CA TYR A 83 -17.71 4.66 6.46
C TYR A 83 -17.47 6.11 6.84
N MET A 84 -16.40 6.68 6.32
CA MET A 84 -16.07 8.08 6.50
C MET A 84 -15.90 8.75 5.13
N ASP A 85 -16.53 9.90 4.93
CA ASP A 85 -16.30 10.81 3.83
C ASP A 85 -16.14 12.23 4.37
N LYS A 86 -15.79 13.17 3.50
CA LYS A 86 -15.57 14.56 3.90
C LYS A 86 -16.81 15.23 4.49
N ASN A 87 -18.00 14.76 4.13
CA ASN A 87 -19.27 15.35 4.59
C ASN A 87 -19.69 14.81 5.96
N ASN A 88 -19.38 13.55 6.27
CA ASN A 88 -19.75 12.91 7.53
C ASN A 88 -18.63 12.92 8.59
N MET A 89 -17.42 13.37 8.24
CA MET A 89 -16.27 13.47 9.15
C MET A 89 -16.55 14.31 10.41
N PRO A 90 -17.26 15.47 10.35
CA PRO A 90 -17.61 16.21 11.57
C PRO A 90 -18.53 15.41 12.51
N TYR A 91 -19.42 14.59 11.95
CA TYR A 91 -20.28 13.70 12.74
C TYR A 91 -19.47 12.55 13.36
N PHE A 92 -18.53 11.99 12.60
CA PHE A 92 -17.64 10.92 13.08
C PHE A 92 -16.83 11.36 14.31
N PHE A 93 -16.33 12.60 14.33
CA PHE A 93 -15.55 13.14 15.45
C PHE A 93 -16.39 13.84 16.53
N SER A 94 -17.73 13.82 16.44
CA SER A 94 -18.60 14.64 17.30
C SER A 94 -18.52 14.34 18.80
N GLU A 95 -18.00 13.18 19.19
CA GLU A 95 -17.80 12.78 20.58
C GLU A 95 -16.45 13.23 21.17
N LEU A 96 -15.57 13.79 20.34
CA LEU A 96 -14.24 14.26 20.73
C LEU A 96 -14.27 15.74 21.14
N GLU A 97 -13.25 16.19 21.89
CA GLU A 97 -13.21 17.55 22.44
C GLU A 97 -13.17 18.62 21.34
N ASN A 98 -12.38 18.39 20.28
CA ASN A 98 -12.12 19.35 19.20
C ASN A 98 -12.39 18.75 17.80
N PRO A 99 -13.66 18.47 17.43
CA PRO A 99 -13.99 17.79 16.18
C PRO A 99 -13.57 18.57 14.93
N GLU A 100 -13.66 19.91 14.96
CA GLU A 100 -13.33 20.74 13.79
C GLU A 100 -11.84 20.69 13.45
N GLU A 101 -10.96 20.67 14.47
CA GLU A 101 -9.51 20.57 14.28
C GLU A 101 -9.12 19.21 13.72
N LEU A 102 -9.76 18.13 14.20
CA LEU A 102 -9.58 16.78 13.68
C LEU A 102 -10.02 16.65 12.21
N VAL A 103 -11.15 17.27 11.84
CA VAL A 103 -11.59 17.34 10.45
C VAL A 103 -10.56 18.05 9.59
N GLN A 104 -10.02 19.18 10.05
CA GLN A 104 -9.00 19.93 9.32
C GLN A 104 -7.69 19.15 9.16
N LEU A 105 -7.28 18.39 10.18
CA LEU A 105 -6.09 17.53 10.14
C LEU A 105 -6.29 16.32 9.22
N CYS A 106 -7.44 15.65 9.27
CA CYS A 106 -7.74 14.44 8.50
C CYS A 106 -8.08 14.71 7.03
N SER A 107 -8.74 15.83 6.72
CA SER A 107 -9.28 16.06 5.37
C SER A 107 -8.20 15.97 4.27
N PRO A 108 -7.00 16.56 4.40
CA PRO A 108 -5.97 16.44 3.39
C PRO A 108 -5.51 15.00 3.17
N LEU A 109 -5.40 14.20 4.22
CA LEU A 109 -5.02 12.78 4.11
C LEU A 109 -6.08 11.98 3.36
N ILE A 110 -7.35 12.21 3.65
CA ILE A 110 -8.46 11.55 2.95
C ILE A 110 -8.48 11.93 1.47
N ASP A 111 -8.25 13.20 1.14
CA ASP A 111 -8.16 13.66 -0.25
C ASP A 111 -7.00 12.93 -0.98
N ARG A 112 -5.81 12.81 -0.36
CA ARG A 112 -4.68 12.05 -0.95
C ARG A 112 -4.94 10.55 -1.07
N CYS A 113 -5.56 9.93 -0.07
CA CYS A 113 -6.00 8.53 -0.16
C CYS A 113 -6.92 8.33 -1.36
N ARG A 114 -7.85 9.27 -1.60
CA ARG A 114 -8.78 9.22 -2.71
C ARG A 114 -8.08 9.36 -4.06
N GLU A 115 -7.12 10.28 -4.18
CA GLU A 115 -6.30 10.41 -5.39
C GLU A 115 -5.55 9.12 -5.71
N LEU A 116 -4.99 8.47 -4.69
CA LEU A 116 -4.30 7.20 -4.87
C LEU A 116 -5.26 6.09 -5.33
N ILE A 117 -6.44 5.95 -4.69
CA ILE A 117 -7.47 5.00 -5.13
C ILE A 117 -7.85 5.25 -6.60
N ASN A 118 -8.03 6.52 -7.01
CA ASN A 118 -8.33 6.87 -8.39
C ASN A 118 -7.21 6.45 -9.35
N LYS A 119 -5.94 6.54 -8.95
CA LYS A 119 -4.81 6.02 -9.75
C LYS A 119 -4.85 4.50 -9.88
N PHE A 120 -5.21 3.77 -8.82
CA PHE A 120 -5.40 2.32 -8.88
C PHE A 120 -6.50 1.93 -9.88
N VAL A 121 -7.63 2.65 -9.87
CA VAL A 121 -8.70 2.45 -10.86
C VAL A 121 -8.20 2.76 -12.27
N LYS A 122 -7.56 3.91 -12.46
CA LYS A 122 -7.05 4.38 -13.75
C LYS A 122 -6.05 3.41 -14.38
N TYR A 123 -5.18 2.81 -13.57
CA TYR A 123 -4.15 1.88 -14.05
C TYR A 123 -4.65 0.44 -14.19
N ASP A 124 -5.90 0.18 -13.82
CA ASP A 124 -6.53 -1.15 -13.86
C ASP A 124 -5.70 -2.15 -13.04
N ILE A 125 -5.41 -1.77 -11.80
CA ILE A 125 -4.61 -2.57 -10.87
C ILE A 125 -5.42 -3.78 -10.40
N ARG A 126 -4.85 -4.97 -10.56
CA ARG A 126 -5.49 -6.24 -10.19
C ARG A 126 -5.01 -6.70 -8.82
N GLU A 127 -5.72 -7.69 -8.28
CA GLU A 127 -5.37 -8.30 -7.00
C GLU A 127 -3.95 -8.90 -6.96
N VAL A 128 -3.50 -9.49 -8.08
CA VAL A 128 -2.12 -10.00 -8.19
C VAL A 128 -1.09 -8.88 -8.06
N ASP A 129 -1.37 -7.71 -8.65
CA ASP A 129 -0.45 -6.57 -8.63
C ASP A 129 -0.37 -5.99 -7.21
N ILE A 130 -1.52 -5.95 -6.53
CA ILE A 130 -1.64 -5.61 -5.11
C ILE A 130 -0.80 -6.54 -4.23
N ALA A 131 -0.93 -7.85 -4.42
CA ALA A 131 -0.18 -8.83 -3.63
C ALA A 131 1.34 -8.69 -3.86
N SER A 132 1.76 -8.44 -5.10
CA SER A 132 3.16 -8.19 -5.41
C SER A 132 3.68 -6.89 -4.78
N LEU A 133 2.90 -5.80 -4.83
CA LEU A 133 3.25 -4.54 -4.17
C LEU A 133 3.38 -4.71 -2.65
N ALA A 134 2.46 -5.46 -2.02
CA ALA A 134 2.54 -5.76 -0.59
C ALA A 134 3.83 -6.50 -0.23
N TYR A 135 4.21 -7.49 -1.04
CA TYR A 135 5.47 -8.20 -0.85
C TYR A 135 6.68 -7.29 -1.06
N ILE A 136 6.67 -6.41 -2.07
CA ILE A 136 7.79 -5.47 -2.28
C ILE A 136 7.93 -4.53 -1.08
N ILE A 137 6.81 -3.99 -0.56
CA ILE A 137 6.81 -3.16 0.65
C ILE A 137 7.37 -3.93 1.84
N PHE A 138 7.00 -5.20 2.01
CA PHE A 138 7.60 -6.09 3.02
C PHE A 138 9.12 -6.12 2.92
N SER A 139 9.63 -6.41 1.73
CA SER A 139 11.06 -6.58 1.50
C SER A 139 11.81 -5.29 1.81
N LEU A 140 11.26 -4.13 1.41
CA LEU A 140 11.83 -2.83 1.72
C LEU A 140 11.85 -2.55 3.23
N GLU A 141 10.83 -2.97 3.97
CA GLU A 141 10.80 -2.81 5.42
C GLU A 141 11.82 -3.73 6.11
N CYS A 142 11.97 -4.98 5.65
CA CYS A 142 13.03 -5.87 6.12
C CYS A 142 14.43 -5.29 5.86
N GLU A 143 14.65 -4.64 4.72
CA GLU A 143 15.91 -3.95 4.41
C GLU A 143 16.19 -2.82 5.39
N LYS A 144 15.20 -1.98 5.70
CA LYS A 144 15.34 -0.91 6.70
C LYS A 144 15.73 -1.47 8.07
N LEU A 145 15.07 -2.54 8.52
CA LEU A 145 15.32 -3.19 9.81
C LEU A 145 16.65 -3.98 9.84
N SER A 146 17.48 -3.90 8.79
CA SER A 146 18.71 -4.69 8.64
C SER A 146 18.47 -6.20 8.75
N LEU A 147 17.26 -6.66 8.43
CA LEU A 147 16.87 -8.07 8.30
C LEU A 147 17.10 -8.59 6.88
N HIS A 148 17.95 -7.91 6.11
CA HIS A 148 18.26 -8.26 4.74
C HIS A 148 18.94 -9.63 4.71
N THR A 149 18.31 -10.55 3.98
CA THR A 149 18.90 -11.83 3.62
C THR A 149 18.92 -11.95 2.10
N ASP A 150 19.88 -12.71 1.57
CA ASP A 150 19.93 -13.03 0.13
C ASP A 150 18.61 -13.67 -0.35
N VAL A 151 17.91 -14.37 0.55
CA VAL A 151 16.60 -14.97 0.29
C VAL A 151 15.56 -13.89 -0.02
N ILE A 152 15.44 -12.85 0.80
CA ILE A 152 14.45 -11.78 0.61
C ILE A 152 14.73 -11.00 -0.66
N GLU A 153 16.00 -10.67 -0.93
CA GLU A 153 16.36 -9.94 -2.16
C GLU A 153 16.10 -10.78 -3.42
N ASN A 154 16.47 -12.06 -3.41
CA ASN A 154 16.21 -12.94 -4.53
C ASN A 154 14.70 -13.08 -4.80
N GLN A 155 13.89 -13.22 -3.75
CA GLN A 155 12.43 -13.27 -3.90
C GLN A 155 11.84 -11.95 -4.40
N LYS A 156 12.33 -10.80 -3.92
CA LYS A 156 11.95 -9.47 -4.44
C LYS A 156 12.22 -9.37 -5.95
N ASN A 157 13.40 -9.82 -6.40
CA ASN A 157 13.77 -9.80 -7.81
C ASN A 157 12.90 -10.75 -8.66
N ILE A 158 12.57 -11.93 -8.13
CA ILE A 158 11.62 -12.87 -8.77
C ILE A 158 10.25 -12.20 -8.93
N VAL A 159 9.73 -11.56 -7.87
CA VAL A 159 8.43 -10.88 -7.93
C VAL A 159 8.43 -9.78 -8.99
N PHE A 160 9.47 -8.95 -9.06
CA PHE A 160 9.57 -7.94 -10.14
C PHE A 160 9.63 -8.55 -11.53
N GLY A 161 10.42 -9.62 -11.71
CA GLY A 161 10.54 -10.34 -12.97
C GLY A 161 9.20 -10.92 -13.44
N GLU A 162 8.49 -11.61 -12.54
CA GLU A 162 7.18 -12.21 -12.80
C GLU A 162 6.11 -11.15 -13.08
N MET A 163 6.09 -10.04 -12.34
CA MET A 163 5.20 -8.92 -12.62
C MET A 163 5.43 -8.38 -14.03
N HIS A 164 6.67 -8.05 -14.38
CA HIS A 164 7.01 -7.52 -15.69
C HIS A 164 6.66 -8.51 -16.81
N ALA A 165 7.02 -9.79 -16.65
CA ALA A 165 6.68 -10.84 -17.61
C ALA A 165 5.15 -10.99 -17.79
N ASN A 166 4.39 -10.92 -16.69
CA ASN A 166 2.93 -10.97 -16.73
C ASN A 166 2.33 -9.77 -17.47
N TYR A 167 2.89 -8.56 -17.30
CA TYR A 167 2.46 -7.38 -18.07
C TYR A 167 2.78 -7.51 -19.56
N VAL A 168 4.01 -7.91 -19.90
CA VAL A 168 4.41 -8.13 -21.29
C VAL A 168 3.55 -9.20 -21.95
N LYS A 169 3.22 -10.28 -21.24
CA LYS A 169 2.37 -11.36 -21.75
C LYS A 169 0.94 -10.90 -22.04
N ASN A 170 0.35 -10.07 -21.17
CA ASN A 170 -1.06 -9.65 -21.30
C ASN A 170 -1.26 -8.43 -22.21
N PHE A 171 -0.27 -7.55 -22.31
CA PHE A 171 -0.40 -6.25 -22.99
C PHE A 171 0.61 -6.04 -24.13
N GLY A 172 1.56 -6.96 -24.33
CA GLY A 172 2.67 -6.80 -25.28
C GLY A 172 3.85 -6.02 -24.68
N TYR A 173 4.99 -6.02 -25.39
CA TYR A 173 6.24 -5.44 -24.89
C TYR A 173 6.13 -3.93 -24.59
N GLU A 174 5.60 -3.16 -25.54
CA GLU A 174 5.51 -1.70 -25.42
C GLU A 174 4.57 -1.25 -24.29
N GLN A 175 3.34 -1.78 -24.26
CA GLN A 175 2.36 -1.41 -23.24
C GLN A 175 2.61 -2.09 -21.89
N GLY A 176 3.21 -3.28 -21.89
CA GLY A 176 3.58 -4.01 -20.69
C GLY A 176 4.60 -3.25 -19.85
N GLY A 177 5.63 -2.69 -20.48
CA GLY A 177 6.63 -1.85 -19.79
C GLY A 177 6.00 -0.60 -19.16
N VAL A 178 5.10 0.09 -19.88
CA VAL A 178 4.41 1.28 -19.36
C VAL A 178 3.50 0.93 -18.18
N LYS A 179 2.73 -0.16 -18.26
CA LYS A 179 1.89 -0.61 -17.14
C LYS A 179 2.72 -1.00 -15.92
N PHE A 180 3.81 -1.74 -16.13
CA PHE A 180 4.73 -2.09 -15.05
C PHE A 180 5.29 -0.83 -14.37
N ALA A 181 5.76 0.15 -15.16
CA ALA A 181 6.24 1.42 -14.63
C ALA A 181 5.18 2.18 -13.82
N ASN A 182 3.93 2.25 -14.31
CA ASN A 182 2.82 2.88 -13.59
C ASN A 182 2.55 2.23 -12.23
N VAL A 183 2.68 0.90 -12.14
CA VAL A 183 2.53 0.16 -10.87
C VAL A 183 3.67 0.49 -9.91
N LEU A 184 4.90 0.64 -10.41
CA LEU A 184 6.03 1.10 -9.58
C LEU A 184 5.85 2.55 -9.12
N CYS A 185 5.25 3.42 -9.94
CA CYS A 185 4.88 4.77 -9.50
C CYS A 185 3.85 4.75 -8.36
N LEU A 186 2.89 3.80 -8.38
CA LEU A 186 1.97 3.62 -7.26
C LEU A 186 2.70 3.23 -5.97
N LEU A 187 3.73 2.38 -6.06
CA LEU A 187 4.55 2.05 -4.90
C LEU A 187 5.15 3.30 -4.25
N HIS A 188 5.73 4.19 -5.07
CA HIS A 188 6.25 5.46 -4.58
C HIS A 188 5.15 6.32 -3.93
N ASP A 189 3.98 6.45 -4.57
CA ASP A 189 2.86 7.23 -4.03
C ASP A 189 2.34 6.66 -2.69
N ILE A 190 2.33 5.32 -2.52
CA ILE A 190 1.96 4.65 -1.27
C ILE A 190 2.96 5.00 -0.15
N MET A 191 4.25 4.95 -0.45
CA MET A 191 5.30 5.27 0.51
C MET A 191 5.23 6.74 0.94
N ASP A 192 5.02 7.64 -0.01
CA ASP A 192 4.88 9.08 0.25
C ASP A 192 3.63 9.39 1.10
N LEU A 193 2.48 8.79 0.76
CA LEU A 193 1.26 8.91 1.56
C LEU A 193 1.46 8.39 2.98
N THR A 194 2.17 7.26 3.14
CA THR A 194 2.43 6.71 4.47
C THR A 194 3.29 7.65 5.31
N ASN A 195 4.32 8.27 4.73
CA ASN A 195 5.12 9.27 5.44
C ASN A 195 4.26 10.45 5.88
N HIS A 196 3.38 10.96 5.02
CA HIS A 196 2.46 12.04 5.37
C HIS A 196 1.49 11.66 6.49
N ILE A 197 1.00 10.41 6.51
CA ILE A 197 0.16 9.91 7.60
C ILE A 197 0.95 9.94 8.91
N VAL A 198 2.19 9.45 8.91
CA VAL A 198 3.03 9.44 10.11
C VAL A 198 3.40 10.83 10.60
N GLU A 199 3.74 11.74 9.70
CA GLU A 199 3.96 13.15 10.06
C GLU A 199 2.71 13.78 10.66
N SER A 200 1.54 13.49 10.08
CA SER A 200 0.25 13.98 10.61
C SER A 200 -0.07 13.38 11.98
N LEU A 201 0.26 12.11 12.22
CA LEU A 201 0.16 11.47 13.54
C LEU A 201 1.09 12.12 14.55
N ALA A 202 2.33 12.42 14.16
CA ALA A 202 3.29 13.09 15.04
C ALA A 202 2.84 14.51 15.41
N ILE A 203 2.30 15.26 14.44
CA ILE A 203 1.71 16.59 14.67
C ILE A 203 0.45 16.47 15.54
N GLY A 204 -0.46 15.55 15.20
CA GLY A 204 -1.68 15.27 15.96
C GLY A 204 -1.37 14.97 17.42
N LYS A 205 -0.38 14.14 17.70
CA LYS A 205 0.07 13.85 19.08
C LYS A 205 0.43 15.10 19.90
N ILE A 206 0.94 16.14 19.25
CA ILE A 206 1.39 17.37 19.93
C ILE A 206 0.21 18.34 20.13
N PHE A 207 -0.64 18.49 19.12
CA PHE A 207 -1.66 19.53 19.08
C PHE A 207 -3.07 19.04 19.40
N VAL A 208 -3.37 17.78 19.13
CA VAL A 208 -4.69 17.15 19.31
C VAL A 208 -4.51 15.71 19.84
N PRO A 209 -4.18 15.51 21.13
CA PRO A 209 -3.85 14.20 21.68
C PRO A 209 -4.92 13.11 21.44
N GLU A 210 -6.20 13.51 21.40
CA GLU A 210 -7.35 12.63 21.11
C GLU A 210 -7.30 12.04 19.69
N PHE A 211 -6.49 12.61 18.80
CA PHE A 211 -6.24 12.08 17.48
C PHE A 211 -5.67 10.67 17.55
N LEU A 212 -4.79 10.39 18.51
CA LEU A 212 -4.14 9.08 18.60
C LEU A 212 -5.12 7.96 18.94
N ASP A 213 -6.13 8.22 19.79
CA ASP A 213 -7.13 7.21 20.15
C ASP A 213 -7.87 6.69 18.90
N VAL A 214 -8.14 7.59 17.95
CA VAL A 214 -8.74 7.23 16.67
C VAL A 214 -7.82 6.29 15.87
N TRP A 215 -6.51 6.45 15.92
CA TRP A 215 -5.59 5.65 15.10
C TRP A 215 -5.06 4.39 15.80
N ASP A 216 -4.90 4.43 17.12
CA ASP A 216 -4.53 3.30 17.97
C ASP A 216 -5.67 2.27 18.04
N GLU A 217 -6.94 2.70 18.06
CA GLU A 217 -8.08 1.77 17.90
C GLU A 217 -8.15 1.13 16.50
N MET A 218 -7.41 1.68 15.54
CA MET A 218 -7.39 1.17 14.17
C MET A 218 -6.13 0.33 13.85
N SER A 219 -5.11 0.31 14.70
CA SER A 219 -3.90 -0.54 14.56
C SER A 219 -4.06 -1.90 15.21
#